data_AF-A0A843GIB3-F1
#
_entry.id   AF-A0A843GIB3-F1
#
_cell.length_a   1.000
_cell.length_b   1.000
_cell.length_c   1.000
_cell.angle_alpha   90.00
_cell.angle_beta   90.00
_cell.angle_gamma   90.00
#
_symmetry.space_group_name_H-M   'P 1'
#
loop_
_entity.id
_entity.type
_entity.pdbx_description
1 polymer ?
#
loop_
_entity_poly.entity_id
_entity_poly.type
_entity_poly.pdbx_seq_one_letter_code
_entity_poly.pdbx_strand_id
1 'polypeptide(L)'
;MNNMTIRELYEYALIEMNKVEAPSLLLEDFNYFMNKAVQQYINKVYNRYDINQQSSDDLRVLKATAQIPLTKTANKQSGFGKIASKEKFIYSTNLPDDYMHLLNCIVEYNVNRQFKCYNQGDHVDFAAKRLTADLAAGIMHNVYMKPDYKRPYFYINNIAPVGDVTRAVVDNVSADADHTDSVKEENTRNANTSKVRLELRFGDDDSIFEPVCIYIDYIKAPMFIRLTYDEITSTEDTTRPLEFPDYVCFEIVNEFVKLLMENASDPRIQTNYAVNQTVADPTAVPQNQSSRDKS
;
A
#
# COMPACT_ATOMS: atom_id res chain seq x y z
N MET A 1 13.91 23.46 -12.71
CA MET A 1 13.35 22.40 -13.57
C MET A 1 11.86 22.48 -13.34
N ASN A 2 11.10 22.94 -14.33
CA ASN A 2 9.65 22.95 -14.21
C ASN A 2 9.19 21.52 -14.48
N ASN A 3 8.50 20.90 -13.51
CA ASN A 3 7.87 19.60 -13.72
C ASN A 3 6.66 19.79 -14.64
N MET A 4 6.38 18.79 -15.48
CA MET A 4 5.17 18.73 -16.31
C MET A 4 3.90 19.06 -15.51
N THR A 5 3.01 19.87 -16.08
CA THR A 5 1.72 20.23 -15.47
C THR A 5 0.63 19.20 -15.78
N ILE A 6 -0.52 19.30 -15.09
CA ILE A 6 -1.66 18.40 -15.36
C ILE A 6 -2.24 18.65 -16.75
N ARG A 7 -2.28 19.91 -17.21
CA ARG A 7 -2.76 20.25 -18.55
C ARG A 7 -1.82 19.72 -19.63
N GLU A 8 -0.51 19.90 -19.48
CA GLU A 8 0.48 19.32 -20.39
C GLU A 8 0.35 17.80 -20.46
N LEU A 9 0.15 17.12 -19.32
CA LEU A 9 -0.08 15.68 -19.27
C LEU A 9 -1.33 15.26 -20.07
N TYR A 10 -2.41 16.03 -19.97
CA TYR A 10 -3.64 15.80 -20.73
C TYR A 10 -3.41 15.94 -22.24
N GLU A 11 -2.70 17.00 -22.66
CA GLU A 11 -2.33 17.20 -24.07
C GLU A 11 -1.45 16.07 -24.60
N TYR A 12 -0.45 15.63 -23.83
CA TYR A 12 0.37 14.47 -24.18
C TYR A 12 -0.46 13.18 -24.29
N ALA A 13 -1.40 12.97 -23.37
CA ALA A 13 -2.30 11.82 -23.43
C ALA A 13 -3.15 11.83 -24.71
N LEU A 14 -3.69 12.98 -25.11
CA LEU A 14 -4.43 13.12 -26.37
C LEU A 14 -3.55 12.85 -27.61
N ILE A 15 -2.29 13.31 -27.59
CA ILE A 15 -1.34 13.05 -28.68
C ILE A 15 -1.07 11.55 -28.80
N GLU A 16 -0.79 10.86 -27.70
CA GLU A 16 -0.56 9.40 -27.71
C GLU A 16 -1.82 8.64 -28.13
N MET A 17 -3.00 9.05 -27.67
CA MET A 17 -4.27 8.46 -28.08
C MET A 17 -4.51 8.58 -29.60
N ASN A 18 -4.22 9.74 -30.19
CA ASN A 18 -4.36 9.95 -31.62
C ASN A 18 -3.44 9.05 -32.45
N LYS A 19 -2.23 8.74 -31.95
CA LYS A 19 -1.31 7.82 -32.64
C LYS A 19 -1.85 6.38 -32.73
N VAL A 20 -2.71 6.00 -31.79
CA VAL A 20 -3.25 4.64 -31.66
C VAL A 20 -4.73 4.57 -32.11
N GLU A 21 -5.25 5.63 -32.74
CA GLU A 21 -6.65 5.72 -33.19
C GLU A 21 -7.67 5.42 -32.07
N ALA A 22 -7.36 5.90 -30.87
CA ALA A 22 -8.16 5.66 -29.67
C ALA A 22 -9.55 6.33 -29.72
N PRO A 23 -10.56 5.80 -29.00
CA PRO A 23 -11.88 6.43 -28.95
C PRO A 23 -11.81 7.78 -28.22
N SER A 24 -12.82 8.61 -28.45
CA SER A 24 -12.95 9.93 -27.83
C SER A 24 -12.90 9.86 -26.30
N LEU A 25 -12.09 10.73 -25.70
CA LEU A 25 -11.87 10.81 -24.26
C LEU A 25 -12.82 11.84 -23.61
N LEU A 26 -13.64 11.40 -22.66
CA LEU A 26 -14.36 12.28 -21.74
C LEU A 26 -13.42 12.76 -20.62
N LEU A 27 -13.70 13.93 -20.04
CA LEU A 27 -12.87 14.49 -18.97
C LEU A 27 -12.95 13.65 -17.68
N GLU A 28 -14.14 13.13 -17.39
CA GLU A 28 -14.39 12.24 -16.27
C GLU A 28 -13.59 10.94 -16.42
N ASP A 29 -13.58 10.39 -17.63
CA ASP A 29 -12.80 9.19 -17.97
C ASP A 29 -11.31 9.46 -17.84
N PHE A 30 -10.83 10.62 -18.31
CA PHE A 30 -9.42 11.02 -18.13
C PHE A 30 -9.05 11.01 -16.64
N ASN A 31 -9.80 11.73 -15.81
CA ASN A 31 -9.53 11.82 -14.37
C ASN A 31 -9.53 10.42 -13.73
N TYR A 32 -10.49 9.55 -14.06
CA TYR A 32 -10.56 8.21 -13.50
C TYR A 32 -9.39 7.32 -13.96
N PHE A 33 -9.20 7.15 -15.27
CA PHE A 33 -8.20 6.25 -15.82
C PHE A 33 -6.77 6.74 -15.56
N MET A 34 -6.53 8.05 -15.51
CA MET A 34 -5.21 8.58 -15.23
C MET A 34 -4.79 8.27 -13.78
N ASN A 35 -5.66 8.48 -12.80
CA ASN A 35 -5.37 8.11 -11.41
C ASN A 35 -5.20 6.59 -11.25
N LYS A 36 -5.94 5.79 -12.03
CA LYS A 36 -5.76 4.33 -12.08
C LYS A 36 -4.39 3.96 -12.69
N ALA A 37 -3.98 4.63 -13.76
CA ALA A 37 -2.69 4.42 -14.41
C ALA A 37 -1.52 4.75 -13.47
N VAL A 38 -1.59 5.88 -12.75
CA VAL A 38 -0.60 6.26 -11.73
C VAL A 38 -0.48 5.15 -10.67
N GLN A 39 -1.61 4.67 -10.13
CA GLN A 39 -1.58 3.60 -9.12
C GLN A 39 -0.98 2.29 -9.66
N GLN A 40 -1.33 1.91 -10.89
CA GLN A 40 -0.78 0.70 -11.52
C GLN A 40 0.72 0.83 -11.78
N TYR A 41 1.16 1.98 -12.30
CA TYR A 41 2.58 2.27 -12.51
C TYR A 41 3.36 2.17 -11.20
N ILE A 42 2.89 2.81 -10.12
CA ILE A 42 3.55 2.75 -8.82
C ILE A 42 3.63 1.32 -8.31
N ASN A 43 2.53 0.55 -8.37
CA ASN A 43 2.53 -0.85 -7.94
C ASN A 43 3.52 -1.72 -8.74
N LYS A 44 3.61 -1.50 -10.05
CA LYS A 44 4.55 -2.18 -10.95
C LYS A 44 6.00 -1.85 -10.61
N VAL A 45 6.31 -0.58 -10.37
CA VAL A 45 7.67 -0.15 -10.00
C VAL A 45 8.02 -0.59 -8.58
N TYR A 46 7.07 -0.54 -7.65
CA TYR A 46 7.24 -0.99 -6.27
C TYR A 46 7.63 -2.47 -6.19
N ASN A 47 6.98 -3.34 -6.96
CA ASN A 47 7.31 -4.77 -6.99
C ASN A 47 8.76 -5.08 -7.41
N ARG A 48 9.41 -4.14 -8.10
CA ARG A 48 10.81 -4.22 -8.53
C ARG A 48 11.72 -3.19 -7.88
N TYR A 49 11.25 -2.49 -6.83
CA TYR A 49 11.87 -1.30 -6.28
C TYR A 49 13.34 -1.51 -5.93
N ASP A 50 13.65 -2.60 -5.21
CA ASP A 50 15.01 -2.95 -4.78
C ASP A 50 15.82 -3.77 -5.81
N ILE A 51 15.26 -4.04 -6.99
CA ILE A 51 15.94 -4.85 -8.03
C ILE A 51 16.82 -3.97 -8.91
N ASN A 52 16.39 -2.75 -9.22
CA ASN A 52 17.09 -1.84 -10.12
C ASN A 52 17.21 -0.43 -9.50
N GLN A 53 18.33 0.25 -9.75
CA GLN A 53 18.53 1.64 -9.34
C GLN A 53 17.47 2.56 -9.94
N GLN A 54 17.10 2.32 -11.20
CA GLN A 54 16.07 3.11 -11.89
C GLN A 54 14.72 3.07 -11.15
N SER A 55 14.26 1.90 -10.70
CA SER A 55 12.97 1.79 -10.00
C SER A 55 12.94 2.52 -8.67
N SER A 56 14.09 2.57 -7.97
CA SER A 56 14.21 3.35 -6.74
C SER A 56 14.20 4.86 -7.00
N ASP A 57 14.81 5.30 -8.12
CA ASP A 57 14.84 6.70 -8.51
C ASP A 57 13.47 7.18 -9.02
N ASP A 58 12.75 6.34 -9.77
CA ASP A 58 11.41 6.63 -10.30
C ASP A 58 10.40 6.95 -9.19
N LEU A 59 10.44 6.20 -8.08
CA LEU A 59 9.56 6.42 -6.92
C LEU A 59 10.18 7.29 -5.82
N ARG A 60 11.40 7.81 -6.03
CA ARG A 60 12.12 8.59 -5.01
C ARG A 60 11.35 9.82 -4.55
N VAL A 61 10.58 10.44 -5.44
CA VAL A 61 9.77 11.62 -5.11
C VAL A 61 8.64 11.31 -4.13
N LEU A 62 8.16 10.06 -4.11
CA LEU A 62 7.15 9.59 -3.18
C LEU A 62 7.75 9.00 -1.90
N LYS A 63 9.07 8.79 -1.83
CA LYS A 63 9.72 8.28 -0.64
C LYS A 63 9.61 9.28 0.49
N ALA A 64 9.24 8.79 1.67
CA ALA A 64 9.25 9.54 2.92
C ALA A 64 9.80 8.65 4.05
N THR A 65 10.30 9.32 5.09
CA THR A 65 10.79 8.69 6.31
C THR A 65 10.05 9.29 7.49
N ALA A 66 9.65 8.45 8.45
CA ALA A 66 8.99 8.90 9.67
C ALA A 66 9.54 8.16 10.88
N GLN A 67 9.72 8.88 11.99
CA GLN A 67 9.93 8.32 13.31
C GLN A 67 8.59 8.34 14.06
N ILE A 68 8.12 7.17 14.49
CA ILE A 68 6.80 7.03 15.11
C ILE A 68 6.95 6.35 16.46
N PRO A 69 6.47 6.96 17.56
CA PRO A 69 6.52 6.33 18.88
C PRO A 69 5.61 5.10 18.92
N LEU A 70 6.07 4.08 19.64
CA LEU A 70 5.32 2.86 19.86
C LEU A 70 4.48 2.95 21.13
N THR A 71 3.23 2.49 21.05
CA THR A 71 2.37 2.36 22.21
C THR A 71 2.26 0.89 22.58
N LYS A 72 2.53 0.57 23.84
CA LYS A 72 2.34 -0.78 24.38
C LYS A 72 0.86 -1.11 24.45
N THR A 73 0.42 -2.08 23.66
CA THR A 73 -0.95 -2.57 23.67
C THR A 73 -1.05 -3.75 24.63
N ALA A 74 -1.76 -3.56 25.73
CA ALA A 74 -2.08 -4.66 26.63
C ALA A 74 -3.12 -5.57 25.98
N ASN A 75 -2.78 -6.84 25.77
CA ASN A 75 -3.69 -7.84 25.22
C ASN A 75 -4.93 -8.00 26.12
N LYS A 76 -6.09 -7.47 25.69
CA LYS A 76 -7.38 -8.14 25.94
C LYS A 76 -7.60 -9.09 24.78
N GLN A 77 -7.44 -10.38 25.05
CA GLN A 77 -7.55 -11.48 24.10
C GLN A 77 -8.85 -11.41 23.28
N SER A 78 -8.77 -11.49 21.94
CA SER A 78 -9.92 -11.84 21.10
C SER A 78 -9.51 -12.44 19.75
N GLY A 79 -9.54 -13.78 19.64
CA GLY A 79 -9.50 -14.61 18.40
C GLY A 79 -8.16 -14.62 17.65
N PHE A 80 -7.59 -15.71 17.14
CA PHE A 80 -7.98 -17.09 16.84
C PHE A 80 -7.06 -18.03 17.65
N GLY A 81 -7.64 -18.89 18.50
CA GLY A 81 -6.95 -20.04 19.06
C GLY A 81 -5.83 -19.75 20.08
N LYS A 82 -5.94 -20.38 21.24
CA LYS A 82 -4.97 -20.38 22.36
C LYS A 82 -3.58 -21.00 22.02
N ILE A 83 -3.17 -21.02 20.75
CA ILE A 83 -2.01 -21.74 20.23
C ILE A 83 -0.74 -20.87 20.17
N ALA A 84 -0.85 -19.54 20.31
CA ALA A 84 0.31 -18.63 20.49
C ALA A 84 0.28 -17.89 21.84
N SER A 85 -0.09 -18.58 22.91
CA SER A 85 -0.20 -18.03 24.27
C SER A 85 1.15 -17.79 24.96
N LYS A 86 2.06 -17.05 24.31
CA LYS A 86 3.27 -16.49 24.96
C LYS A 86 3.70 -15.09 24.50
N GLU A 87 3.14 -14.53 23.43
CA GLU A 87 3.43 -13.14 23.03
C GLU A 87 2.75 -12.17 24.02
N LYS A 88 3.42 -11.89 25.14
CA LYS A 88 2.88 -11.12 26.28
C LYS A 88 2.83 -9.62 26.00
N PHE A 89 3.63 -9.14 25.05
CA PHE A 89 3.81 -7.72 24.76
C PHE A 89 3.68 -7.46 23.27
N ILE A 90 2.60 -6.77 22.88
CA ILE A 90 2.40 -6.26 21.52
C ILE A 90 2.53 -4.75 21.58
N TYR A 91 3.37 -4.18 20.72
CA TYR A 91 3.46 -2.74 20.56
C TYR A 91 2.76 -2.37 19.26
N SER A 92 2.07 -1.24 19.24
CA SER A 92 1.39 -0.80 18.03
C SER A 92 1.50 0.69 17.86
N THR A 93 1.40 1.12 16.61
CA THR A 93 1.35 2.52 16.26
C THR A 93 0.58 2.72 14.96
N ASN A 94 0.06 3.92 14.75
CA ASN A 94 -0.64 4.26 13.51
C ASN A 94 0.40 4.76 12.50
N LEU A 95 0.33 4.25 11.27
CA LEU A 95 1.13 4.74 10.17
C LEU A 95 0.62 6.13 9.71
N PRO A 96 1.45 6.92 9.01
CA PRO A 96 1.04 8.20 8.46
C PRO A 96 -0.18 8.05 7.55
N ASP A 97 -1.06 9.06 7.52
CA ASP A 97 -2.31 8.99 6.74
C ASP A 97 -2.04 8.85 5.22
N ASP A 98 -0.91 9.36 4.74
CA ASP A 98 -0.47 9.27 3.35
C ASP A 98 0.36 8.00 3.04
N TYR A 99 0.41 7.02 3.95
CA TYR A 99 1.09 5.75 3.72
C TYR A 99 0.45 4.94 2.58
N MET A 100 1.28 4.45 1.65
CA MET A 100 0.87 3.49 0.60
C MET A 100 1.62 2.16 0.73
N HIS A 101 2.95 2.17 0.66
CA HIS A 101 3.78 0.96 0.75
C HIS A 101 4.99 1.13 1.67
N LEU A 102 5.26 0.14 2.51
CA LEU A 102 6.41 0.16 3.42
C LEU A 102 7.67 -0.38 2.74
N LEU A 103 8.76 0.38 2.79
CA LEU A 103 10.06 -0.02 2.26
C LEU A 103 10.95 -0.63 3.34
N ASN A 104 11.10 0.07 4.46
CA ASN A 104 11.95 -0.35 5.56
C ASN A 104 11.27 -0.05 6.91
N CYS A 105 11.61 -0.86 7.91
CA CYS A 105 11.16 -0.68 9.29
C CYS A 105 12.31 -1.04 10.22
N ILE A 106 12.79 -0.06 10.96
CA ILE A 106 13.83 -0.22 11.98
C ILE A 106 13.19 0.09 13.32
N VAL A 107 13.44 -0.75 14.31
CA VAL A 107 12.91 -0.58 15.67
C VAL A 107 14.05 -0.15 16.56
N GLU A 108 13.83 0.95 17.28
CA GLU A 108 14.72 1.42 18.33
C GLU A 108 14.28 0.84 19.68
N TYR A 109 15.25 0.29 20.42
CA TYR A 109 15.04 -0.25 21.76
C TYR A 109 15.87 0.51 22.78
N ASN A 110 15.29 0.73 23.95
CA ASN A 110 16.01 1.14 25.15
C ASN A 110 16.47 -0.11 25.93
N VAL A 111 17.74 -0.14 26.34
CA VAL A 111 18.31 -1.23 27.13
C VAL A 111 18.08 -0.97 28.62
N ASN A 112 17.02 -1.54 29.17
CA ASN A 112 16.62 -1.35 30.57
C ASN A 112 17.57 -2.04 31.57
N ARG A 113 18.25 -3.10 31.15
CA ARG A 113 19.20 -3.86 31.99
C ARG A 113 20.42 -4.27 31.17
N GLN A 114 21.61 -4.19 31.77
CA GLN A 114 22.83 -4.64 31.12
C GLN A 114 22.70 -6.09 30.64
N PHE A 115 22.92 -6.33 29.36
CA PHE A 115 22.78 -7.64 28.75
C PHE A 115 23.85 -7.88 27.69
N LYS A 116 24.67 -8.90 27.91
CA LYS A 116 25.82 -9.23 27.03
C LYS A 116 26.75 -8.02 26.87
N CYS A 117 26.83 -7.47 25.65
CA CYS A 117 27.65 -6.34 25.28
C CYS A 117 26.89 -5.01 25.25
N TYR A 118 25.63 -4.98 25.69
CA TYR A 118 24.80 -3.78 25.74
C TYR A 118 24.76 -3.24 27.17
N ASN A 119 25.10 -1.96 27.35
CA ASN A 119 25.04 -1.32 28.66
C ASN A 119 23.63 -0.84 28.95
N GLN A 120 23.31 -0.72 30.23
CA GLN A 120 22.03 -0.17 30.66
C GLN A 120 21.93 1.31 30.25
N GLY A 121 20.82 1.69 29.64
CA GLY A 121 20.55 3.04 29.13
C GLY A 121 21.01 3.28 27.68
N ASP A 122 21.62 2.29 27.02
CA ASP A 122 21.97 2.39 25.60
C ASP A 122 20.72 2.28 24.72
N HIS A 123 20.75 2.94 23.56
CA HIS A 123 19.76 2.79 22.49
C HIS A 123 20.32 1.89 21.39
N VAL A 124 19.54 0.90 20.95
CA VAL A 124 19.95 -0.07 19.93
C VAL A 124 18.90 -0.25 18.86
N ASP A 125 19.35 -0.31 17.61
CA ASP A 125 18.48 -0.40 16.44
C ASP A 125 18.54 -1.79 15.81
N PHE A 126 17.38 -2.35 15.52
CA PHE A 126 17.27 -3.61 14.78
C PHE A 126 16.24 -3.49 13.66
N ALA A 127 16.62 -3.98 12.47
CA ALA A 127 15.72 -4.07 11.34
C ALA A 127 14.60 -5.11 11.60
N ALA A 128 13.36 -4.67 11.45
CA ALA A 128 12.19 -5.53 11.58
C ALA A 128 11.80 -6.14 10.23
N LYS A 129 11.29 -7.37 10.27
CA LYS A 129 10.84 -8.09 9.10
C LYS A 129 9.33 -8.11 9.02
N ARG A 130 8.79 -8.01 7.81
CA ARG A 130 7.35 -8.18 7.59
C ARG A 130 6.95 -9.62 7.93
N LEU A 131 5.95 -9.78 8.81
CA LEU A 131 5.34 -11.06 9.08
C LEU A 131 4.36 -11.41 7.97
N THR A 132 4.74 -12.35 7.11
CA THR A 132 3.83 -12.91 6.09
C THR A 132 3.00 -14.04 6.68
N ALA A 133 1.83 -14.32 6.09
CA ALA A 133 0.94 -15.39 6.57
C ALA A 133 1.64 -16.77 6.60
N ASP A 134 2.47 -17.05 5.60
CA ASP A 134 3.27 -18.27 5.53
C ASP A 134 4.32 -18.34 6.66
N LEU A 135 5.02 -17.22 6.91
CA LEU A 135 6.00 -17.15 7.99
C LEU A 135 5.34 -17.31 9.37
N ALA A 136 4.15 -16.73 9.56
CA ALA A 136 3.39 -16.86 10.80
C ALA A 136 3.06 -18.32 11.13
N ALA A 137 2.71 -19.14 10.14
CA ALA A 137 2.48 -20.56 10.33
C ALA A 137 3.77 -21.32 10.70
N GLY A 138 4.89 -20.98 10.03
CA GLY A 138 6.20 -21.58 10.31
C GLY A 138 6.73 -21.32 11.72
N ILE A 139 6.40 -20.17 12.32
CA ILE A 139 6.83 -19.78 13.67
C ILE A 139 6.27 -20.70 14.76
N MET A 140 5.05 -21.24 14.58
CA MET A 140 4.38 -22.03 15.62
C MET A 140 5.20 -23.24 16.10
N HIS A 141 5.95 -23.85 15.19
CA HIS A 141 6.75 -25.04 15.48
C HIS A 141 8.26 -24.83 15.34
N ASN A 142 8.72 -23.65 14.91
CA ASN A 142 10.14 -23.36 14.69
C ASN A 142 10.69 -22.31 15.65
N VAL A 143 11.52 -22.75 16.61
CA VAL A 143 12.16 -21.88 17.61
C VAL A 143 13.07 -20.82 16.95
N TYR A 144 13.71 -21.13 15.82
CA TYR A 144 14.63 -20.21 15.15
C TYR A 144 13.94 -19.02 14.47
N MET A 145 12.65 -19.16 14.17
CA MET A 145 11.83 -18.13 13.54
C MET A 145 11.04 -17.30 14.55
N LYS A 146 11.13 -17.62 15.85
CA LYS A 146 10.42 -16.87 16.87
C LYS A 146 10.87 -15.40 16.90
N PRO A 147 9.94 -14.46 17.12
CA PRO A 147 10.28 -13.06 17.32
C PRO A 147 11.28 -12.91 18.48
N ASP A 148 12.26 -12.03 18.31
CA ASP A 148 13.26 -11.66 19.32
C ASP A 148 13.69 -10.21 19.07
N TYR A 149 14.37 -9.55 20.01
CA TYR A 149 14.87 -8.17 19.81
C TYR A 149 15.80 -8.06 18.60
N LYS A 150 16.55 -9.14 18.27
CA LYS A 150 17.40 -9.22 17.07
C LYS A 150 16.65 -9.43 15.77
N ARG A 151 15.41 -9.95 15.86
CA ARG A 151 14.57 -10.32 14.72
C ARG A 151 13.12 -9.93 15.02
N PRO A 152 12.85 -8.62 15.15
CA PRO A 152 11.48 -8.17 15.33
C PRO A 152 10.66 -8.45 14.08
N TYR A 153 9.39 -8.74 14.28
CA TYR A 153 8.42 -8.87 13.20
C TYR A 153 7.39 -7.77 13.31
N PHE A 154 7.05 -7.16 12.18
CA PHE A 154 5.93 -6.24 12.11
C PHE A 154 4.82 -6.81 11.23
N TYR A 155 3.59 -6.46 11.56
CA TYR A 155 2.40 -6.81 10.83
C TYR A 155 1.53 -5.56 10.65
N ILE A 156 0.87 -5.45 9.51
CA ILE A 156 0.10 -4.27 9.12
C ILE A 156 -1.37 -4.67 9.11
N ASN A 157 -2.18 -3.98 9.93
CA ASN A 157 -3.60 -4.25 10.10
C ASN A 157 -4.47 -3.04 9.76
N ASN A 158 -5.59 -3.32 9.10
CA ASN A 158 -6.67 -2.36 8.92
C ASN A 158 -7.58 -2.42 10.15
N ILE A 159 -7.19 -1.74 11.23
CA ILE A 159 -8.01 -1.61 12.43
C ILE A 159 -8.66 -0.24 12.39
N ALA A 160 -9.99 -0.21 12.22
CA ALA A 160 -10.76 0.98 12.56
C ALA A 160 -10.45 1.30 14.03
N PRO A 161 -10.11 2.55 14.38
CA PRO A 161 -9.82 2.89 15.77
C PRO A 161 -10.98 2.39 16.64
N VAL A 162 -10.66 1.60 17.67
CA VAL A 162 -11.65 1.12 18.64
C VAL A 162 -12.28 2.36 19.28
N GLY A 163 -13.44 2.75 18.78
CA GLY A 163 -14.08 4.03 19.12
C GLY A 163 -14.98 4.61 18.02
N ASP A 164 -14.70 4.35 16.73
CA ASP A 164 -15.56 4.78 15.62
C ASP A 164 -15.90 3.59 14.73
N VAL A 165 -16.98 2.91 15.07
CA VAL A 165 -17.66 1.99 14.15
C VAL A 165 -18.54 2.82 13.21
N THR A 166 -17.94 3.71 12.44
CA THR A 166 -18.45 3.98 11.10
C THR A 166 -17.60 3.10 10.19
N ARG A 167 -18.22 2.01 9.73
CA ARG A 167 -17.70 1.21 8.63
C ARG A 167 -17.16 2.18 7.59
N ALA A 168 -16.00 1.88 7.00
CA ALA A 168 -15.66 2.42 5.70
C ALA A 168 -16.84 2.07 4.79
N VAL A 169 -17.79 3.00 4.68
CA VAL A 169 -18.67 3.08 3.55
C VAL A 169 -17.66 3.29 2.44
N VAL A 170 -17.45 2.25 1.66
CA VAL A 170 -17.07 2.46 0.28
C VAL A 170 -18.15 3.41 -0.21
N ASP A 171 -17.82 4.70 -0.25
CA ASP A 171 -18.61 5.67 -1.00
C ASP A 171 -18.50 5.17 -2.45
N ASN A 172 -19.36 4.22 -2.78
CA ASN A 172 -19.98 4.20 -4.08
C ASN A 172 -20.63 5.58 -4.17
N VAL A 173 -19.87 6.55 -4.67
CA VAL A 173 -20.43 7.77 -5.23
C VAL A 173 -21.27 7.30 -6.40
N SER A 174 -22.48 6.87 -6.06
CA SER A 174 -23.61 6.88 -6.96
C SER A 174 -23.65 8.28 -7.54
N ALA A 175 -23.60 8.33 -8.86
CA ALA A 175 -23.92 9.52 -9.62
C ALA A 175 -25.24 10.08 -9.10
N ASP A 176 -25.19 11.18 -8.35
CA ASP A 176 -26.25 12.16 -8.23
C ASP A 176 -25.62 13.43 -7.66
N ALA A 177 -25.80 14.52 -8.40
CA ALA A 177 -25.22 15.81 -8.12
C ALA A 177 -25.69 16.35 -6.76
N ASP A 178 -24.75 16.72 -5.88
CA ASP A 178 -24.93 17.93 -5.10
C ASP A 178 -23.61 18.67 -4.87
N HIS A 179 -23.68 19.95 -5.17
CA HIS A 179 -22.61 20.92 -5.18
C HIS A 179 -22.39 21.38 -3.75
N THR A 180 -21.46 20.73 -3.03
CA THR A 180 -20.85 21.33 -1.85
C THR A 180 -19.38 21.60 -2.16
N ASP A 181 -19.13 22.84 -2.56
CA ASP A 181 -17.80 23.45 -2.55
C ASP A 181 -17.25 23.40 -1.12
N SER A 182 -16.58 22.30 -0.79
CA SER A 182 -15.63 22.30 0.30
C SER A 182 -14.48 23.20 -0.13
N VAL A 183 -14.34 24.32 0.59
CA VAL A 183 -13.22 25.25 0.50
C VAL A 183 -11.92 24.44 0.37
N LYS A 184 -11.38 24.40 -0.84
CA LYS A 184 -10.07 23.80 -1.10
C LYS A 184 -9.06 24.73 -0.44
N GLU A 185 -8.56 24.37 0.74
CA GLU A 185 -7.30 24.93 1.19
C GLU A 185 -6.26 24.56 0.13
N GLU A 186 -5.73 25.57 -0.57
CA GLU A 186 -4.88 25.44 -1.77
C GLU A 186 -3.52 24.73 -1.53
N ASN A 187 -3.30 24.14 -0.35
CA ASN A 187 -2.03 23.52 0.04
C ASN A 187 -2.14 22.14 0.72
N THR A 188 -3.33 21.54 0.85
CA THR A 188 -3.42 20.17 1.39
C THR A 188 -3.15 19.14 0.30
N ARG A 189 -2.22 18.20 0.56
CA ARG A 189 -1.92 17.07 -0.32
C ARG A 189 -3.18 16.19 -0.46
N ASN A 190 -3.97 16.43 -1.52
CA ASN A 190 -5.14 15.61 -1.85
C ASN A 190 -4.67 14.24 -2.37
N ALA A 191 -4.45 13.30 -1.46
CA ALA A 191 -4.07 11.92 -1.73
C ALA A 191 -5.04 10.96 -1.04
N ASN A 192 -5.12 9.71 -1.49
CA ASN A 192 -5.94 8.69 -0.83
C ASN A 192 -5.37 8.37 0.55
N THR A 193 -6.03 8.86 1.60
CA THR A 193 -5.60 8.59 2.97
C THR A 193 -5.98 7.17 3.39
N SER A 194 -5.06 6.42 4.00
CA SER A 194 -5.35 5.12 4.58
C SER A 194 -4.94 5.06 6.04
N LYS A 195 -5.91 4.83 6.93
CA LYS A 195 -5.64 4.65 8.37
C LYS A 195 -5.27 3.21 8.62
N VAL A 196 -3.97 2.96 8.78
CA VAL A 196 -3.42 1.62 8.94
C VAL A 196 -2.60 1.55 10.22
N ARG A 197 -2.75 0.47 10.97
CA ARG A 197 -1.99 0.23 12.20
C ARG A 197 -0.86 -0.76 11.94
N LEU A 198 0.33 -0.41 12.40
CA LEU A 198 1.46 -1.32 12.48
C LEU A 198 1.50 -1.94 13.88
N GLU A 199 1.56 -3.26 13.92
CA GLU A 199 1.78 -4.05 15.12
C GLU A 199 3.19 -4.64 15.09
N LEU A 200 3.93 -4.43 16.16
CA LEU A 200 5.25 -4.96 16.39
C LEU A 200 5.16 -6.15 17.35
N ARG A 201 5.75 -7.26 16.93
CA ARG A 201 6.00 -8.46 17.71
C ARG A 201 7.50 -8.62 17.92
N PHE A 202 7.91 -8.62 19.17
CA PHE A 202 9.30 -8.82 19.56
C PHE A 202 9.28 -9.67 20.85
N GLY A 203 9.90 -10.84 20.80
CA GLY A 203 10.07 -11.73 21.96
C GLY A 203 8.85 -11.96 22.87
N ASP A 204 9.15 -12.51 24.04
CA ASP A 204 8.19 -12.70 25.13
C ASP A 204 8.51 -11.77 26.33
N ASP A 205 9.61 -11.01 26.26
CA ASP A 205 10.17 -10.23 27.38
C ASP A 205 10.62 -8.84 26.92
N ASP A 206 10.10 -7.81 27.59
CA ASP A 206 10.40 -6.40 27.37
C ASP A 206 11.22 -5.76 28.50
N SER A 207 11.62 -6.56 29.49
CA SER A 207 12.34 -6.08 30.66
C SER A 207 13.84 -5.81 30.43
N ILE A 208 14.39 -6.27 29.31
CA ILE A 208 15.78 -6.02 28.90
C ILE A 208 15.81 -5.02 27.77
N PHE A 209 15.07 -5.29 26.69
CA PHE A 209 14.94 -4.42 25.52
C PHE A 209 13.50 -3.95 25.42
N GLU A 210 13.27 -2.65 25.59
CA GLU A 210 11.95 -2.05 25.49
C GLU A 210 11.85 -1.26 24.17
N PRO A 211 10.92 -1.60 23.26
CA PRO A 211 10.70 -0.84 22.04
C PRO A 211 10.20 0.57 22.35
N VAL A 212 10.86 1.58 21.79
CA VAL A 212 10.53 3.00 22.01
C VAL A 212 9.80 3.58 20.80
N CYS A 213 10.43 3.47 19.64
CA CYS A 213 9.89 4.00 18.38
C CYS A 213 10.31 3.14 17.19
N ILE A 214 9.65 3.39 16.07
CA ILE A 214 10.04 2.83 14.78
C ILE A 214 10.48 3.95 13.84
N TYR A 215 11.53 3.68 13.09
CA TYR A 215 11.92 4.45 11.91
C TYR A 215 11.44 3.69 10.68
N ILE A 216 10.53 4.30 9.93
CA ILE A 216 9.99 3.71 8.72
C ILE A 216 10.43 4.51 7.50
N ASP A 217 10.79 3.80 6.45
CA ASP A 217 10.82 4.33 5.09
C ASP A 217 9.59 3.79 4.36
N TYR A 218 8.85 4.66 3.68
CA TYR A 218 7.64 4.29 2.97
C TYR A 218 7.46 5.13 1.70
N ILE A 219 6.64 4.61 0.80
CA ILE A 219 6.11 5.30 -0.36
C ILE A 219 4.79 5.94 0.04
N LYS A 220 4.69 7.26 -0.19
CA LYS A 220 3.46 8.02 0.02
C LYS A 220 2.46 7.76 -1.10
N ALA A 221 1.18 7.86 -0.78
CA ALA A 221 0.11 7.88 -1.76
C ALA A 221 0.34 9.05 -2.74
N PRO A 222 0.29 8.81 -4.07
CA PRO A 222 0.46 9.87 -5.06
C PRO A 222 -0.68 10.87 -4.95
N MET A 223 -0.41 12.09 -5.39
CA MET A 223 -1.47 13.09 -5.45
C MET A 223 -2.50 12.81 -6.53
N PHE A 224 -3.75 13.10 -6.20
CA PHE A 224 -4.87 12.89 -7.10
C PHE A 224 -4.79 13.90 -8.24
N ILE A 225 -4.76 13.37 -9.47
CA ILE A 225 -4.78 14.18 -10.68
C ILE A 225 -6.24 14.48 -11.02
N ARG A 226 -6.61 15.75 -11.01
CA ARG A 226 -7.95 16.19 -11.41
C ARG A 226 -7.82 17.41 -12.29
N LEU A 227 -8.45 17.35 -13.44
CA LEU A 227 -8.58 18.44 -14.38
C LEU A 227 -10.06 18.84 -14.49
N THR A 228 -10.31 20.14 -14.58
CA THR A 228 -11.64 20.74 -14.73
C THR A 228 -11.79 21.36 -16.13
N TYR A 229 -13.03 21.57 -16.58
CA TYR A 229 -13.29 22.17 -17.89
C TYR A 229 -12.73 23.58 -18.04
N ASP A 230 -12.73 24.38 -16.97
CA ASP A 230 -12.20 25.73 -16.97
C ASP A 230 -10.67 25.74 -17.18
N GLU A 231 -9.97 24.78 -16.58
CA GLU A 231 -8.51 24.62 -16.73
C GLU A 231 -8.11 24.20 -18.15
N ILE A 232 -8.95 23.42 -18.84
CA ILE A 232 -8.72 23.01 -20.23
C ILE A 232 -8.93 24.17 -21.20
N THR A 233 -9.96 24.99 -20.94
CA THR A 233 -10.37 26.07 -21.85
C THR A 233 -9.64 27.38 -21.60
N SER A 234 -9.00 27.54 -20.43
CA SER A 234 -8.16 28.69 -20.10
C SER A 234 -7.07 28.93 -21.15
N THR A 235 -6.70 30.19 -21.38
CA THR A 235 -5.59 30.54 -22.29
C THR A 235 -4.23 30.31 -21.67
N GLU A 236 -4.14 30.37 -20.35
CA GLU A 236 -2.90 30.17 -19.59
C GLU A 236 -3.02 28.89 -18.75
N ASP A 237 -1.92 28.16 -18.63
CA ASP A 237 -1.86 26.98 -17.79
C ASP A 237 -1.55 27.36 -16.34
N THR A 238 -2.59 27.33 -15.51
CA THR A 238 -2.50 27.51 -14.06
C THR A 238 -2.57 26.19 -13.31
N THR A 239 -2.54 25.06 -14.02
CA THR A 239 -2.65 23.75 -13.39
C THR A 239 -1.40 23.40 -12.61
N ARG A 240 -1.58 22.58 -11.58
CA ARG A 240 -0.51 22.23 -10.67
C ARG A 240 0.56 21.39 -11.36
N PRO A 241 1.86 21.59 -11.06
CA PRO A 241 2.91 20.66 -11.50
C PRO A 241 2.72 19.26 -10.89
N LEU A 242 3.10 18.24 -11.64
CA LEU A 242 3.11 16.84 -11.21
C LEU A 242 4.29 16.57 -10.25
N GLU A 243 4.11 15.57 -9.38
CA GLU A 243 5.16 15.15 -8.45
C GLU A 243 6.28 14.37 -9.16
N PHE A 244 5.94 13.71 -10.28
CA PHE A 244 6.86 12.82 -10.97
C PHE A 244 7.80 13.59 -11.92
N PRO A 245 9.02 13.07 -12.16
CA PRO A 245 9.85 13.52 -13.27
C PRO A 245 9.14 13.31 -14.62
N ASP A 246 9.41 14.16 -15.60
CA ASP A 246 8.72 14.12 -16.91
C ASP A 246 8.78 12.76 -17.61
N TYR A 247 9.92 12.06 -17.51
CA TYR A 247 10.06 10.73 -18.11
C TYR A 247 9.15 9.67 -17.45
N VAL A 248 8.87 9.82 -16.15
CA VAL A 248 7.91 8.97 -15.44
C VAL A 248 6.49 9.32 -15.87
N CYS A 249 6.20 10.61 -16.07
CA CYS A 249 4.90 11.06 -16.61
C CYS A 249 4.61 10.42 -17.97
N PHE A 250 5.59 10.34 -18.88
CA PHE A 250 5.41 9.65 -20.16
C PHE A 250 5.11 8.15 -20.01
N GLU A 251 5.77 7.46 -19.09
CA GLU A 251 5.48 6.05 -18.79
C GLU A 251 4.07 5.86 -18.20
N ILE A 252 3.62 6.78 -17.35
CA ILE A 252 2.27 6.79 -16.80
C ILE A 252 1.24 7.00 -17.93
N VAL A 253 1.49 7.92 -18.86
CA VAL A 253 0.63 8.13 -20.05
C VAL A 253 0.55 6.85 -20.89
N ASN A 254 1.66 6.15 -21.10
CA ASN A 254 1.65 4.88 -21.83
C ASN A 254 0.78 3.83 -21.13
N GLU A 255 0.78 3.77 -19.80
CA GLU A 255 -0.08 2.86 -19.05
C GLU A 255 -1.56 3.30 -19.11
N PHE A 256 -1.83 4.60 -19.07
CA PHE A 256 -3.16 5.18 -19.26
C PHE A 256 -3.75 4.80 -20.63
N VAL A 257 -3.00 4.97 -21.72
CA VAL A 257 -3.46 4.62 -23.07
C VAL A 257 -3.78 3.13 -23.15
N LYS A 258 -2.95 2.26 -22.58
CA LYS A 258 -3.25 0.81 -22.52
C LYS A 258 -4.55 0.53 -21.78
N LEU A 259 -4.76 1.14 -20.61
CA LEU A 259 -6.00 0.96 -19.85
C LEU A 259 -7.24 1.41 -20.63
N LEU A 260 -7.12 2.51 -21.37
CA LEU A 260 -8.21 3.02 -22.19
C LEU A 260 -8.47 2.11 -23.40
N MET A 261 -7.42 1.60 -24.06
CA MET A 261 -7.53 0.62 -25.15
C MET A 261 -8.14 -0.70 -24.69
N GLU A 262 -7.73 -1.21 -23.53
CA GLU A 262 -8.29 -2.42 -22.93
C GLU A 262 -9.77 -2.24 -22.59
N ASN A 263 -10.18 -1.07 -22.08
CA ASN A 263 -11.58 -0.79 -21.80
C ASN A 263 -12.42 -0.64 -23.07
N ALA A 264 -11.83 -0.11 -24.14
CA ALA A 264 -12.49 0.07 -25.44
C ALA A 264 -12.57 -1.23 -26.26
N SER A 265 -11.69 -2.21 -26.01
CA SER A 265 -11.56 -3.44 -26.78
C SER A 265 -12.07 -4.68 -26.00
N ASP A 266 -13.34 -5.03 -26.22
CA ASP A 266 -14.02 -6.34 -25.99
C ASP A 266 -13.74 -7.14 -24.66
N PRO A 267 -14.80 -7.50 -23.88
CA PRO A 267 -14.74 -8.19 -22.57
C PRO A 267 -13.92 -9.49 -22.41
N ARG A 268 -13.30 -10.04 -23.44
CA ARG A 268 -12.63 -11.36 -23.41
C ARG A 268 -11.11 -11.29 -23.28
N ILE A 269 -10.51 -10.11 -23.41
CA ILE A 269 -9.06 -9.91 -23.34
C ILE A 269 -8.71 -9.09 -22.10
N GLN A 270 -9.32 -9.45 -20.96
CA GLN A 270 -8.89 -8.94 -19.66
C GLN A 270 -7.53 -9.56 -19.30
N THR A 271 -6.48 -8.75 -19.31
CA THR A 271 -5.15 -9.09 -18.77
C THR A 271 -5.12 -9.04 -17.23
N ASN A 272 -6.12 -8.42 -16.61
CA ASN A 272 -6.37 -8.50 -15.19
C ASN A 272 -7.12 -9.80 -14.88
N TYR A 273 -6.40 -10.80 -14.38
CA TYR A 273 -7.00 -12.03 -13.86
C TYR A 273 -7.99 -11.67 -12.74
N ALA A 274 -9.25 -12.09 -12.84
CA ALA A 274 -10.14 -12.11 -11.69
C ALA A 274 -9.53 -13.06 -10.65
N VAL A 275 -8.96 -12.53 -9.56
CA VAL A 275 -8.53 -13.32 -8.41
C VAL A 275 -9.79 -13.79 -7.66
N ASN A 276 -10.57 -14.65 -8.30
CA ASN A 276 -11.45 -15.58 -7.63
C ASN A 276 -10.69 -16.89 -7.54
N GLN A 277 -9.76 -16.99 -6.57
CA GLN A 277 -9.41 -18.32 -6.10
C GLN A 277 -10.62 -18.85 -5.33
N THR A 278 -11.55 -19.50 -6.01
CA THR A 278 -12.35 -20.53 -5.36
C THR A 278 -11.37 -21.63 -4.97
N VAL A 279 -10.92 -21.59 -3.72
CA VAL A 279 -10.19 -22.70 -3.10
C VAL A 279 -11.05 -23.95 -3.29
N ALA A 280 -10.51 -24.95 -3.99
CA ALA A 280 -11.18 -26.22 -4.17
C ALA A 280 -11.41 -26.86 -2.79
N ASP A 281 -12.65 -27.28 -2.53
CA ASP A 281 -13.03 -28.02 -1.33
C ASP A 281 -12.31 -29.38 -1.33
N PRO A 282 -11.49 -29.74 -0.31
CA PRO A 282 -10.70 -30.97 -0.33
C PRO A 282 -11.50 -32.27 -0.25
N THR A 283 -12.84 -32.21 -0.19
CA THR A 283 -13.70 -33.37 0.04
C THR A 283 -14.47 -33.89 -1.18
N ALA A 284 -14.16 -33.45 -2.40
CA ALA A 284 -14.73 -34.06 -3.60
C ALA A 284 -14.06 -35.42 -3.93
N VAL A 285 -14.58 -36.48 -3.31
CA VAL A 285 -14.25 -37.88 -3.62
C VAL A 285 -14.56 -38.16 -5.11
N PRO A 286 -13.61 -38.68 -5.92
CA PRO A 286 -13.93 -39.14 -7.27
C PRO A 286 -14.78 -40.42 -7.18
N GLN A 287 -16.08 -40.31 -7.47
CA GLN A 287 -16.85 -41.48 -7.89
C GLN A 287 -16.43 -41.83 -9.32
N ASN A 288 -15.68 -42.92 -9.49
CA ASN A 288 -15.64 -43.59 -10.79
C ASN A 288 -15.69 -45.11 -10.64
N GLN A 289 -16.86 -45.60 -11.05
CA GLN A 289 -17.29 -46.92 -11.49
C GLN A 289 -16.17 -47.91 -11.83
N SER A 290 -16.17 -49.06 -11.14
CA SER A 290 -15.59 -50.30 -11.64
C SER A 290 -16.70 -51.32 -11.89
N SER A 291 -17.24 -51.35 -13.11
CA SER A 291 -17.92 -52.54 -13.63
C SER A 291 -16.84 -53.58 -13.93
N ARG A 292 -16.70 -54.58 -13.05
CA ARG A 292 -16.03 -55.84 -13.37
C ARG A 292 -17.10 -56.90 -13.60
N ASP A 293 -17.32 -57.19 -14.88
CA ASP A 293 -17.99 -58.41 -15.33
C ASP A 293 -17.32 -59.64 -14.72
N LYS A 294 -18.15 -60.49 -14.12
CA LYS A 294 -17.81 -61.88 -13.82
C LYS A 294 -18.50 -62.75 -14.87
N SER A 295 -17.69 -63.42 -15.69
CA SER A 295 -17.98 -64.74 -16.25
C SER A 295 -16.84 -65.66 -15.82
#